data_AF-A0A2M4AML3-F1
#
_entry.id   AF-A0A2M4AML3-F1
#
_cell.length_a   1.000
_cell.length_b   1.000
_cell.length_c   1.000
_cell.angle_alpha   90.00
_cell.angle_beta   90.00
_cell.angle_gamma   90.00
#
_symmetry.space_group_name_H-M   'P 1'
#
loop_
_entity.id
_entity.type
_entity.pdbx_description
1 polymer ?
#
loop_
_entity_poly.entity_id
_entity_poly.type
_entity_poly.pdbx_seq_one_letter_code
_entity_poly.pdbx_strand_id
1 'polypeptide(L)'
;QNEVDSQSDQTNAQLKDIQLQLLHFKKTVEKLNEEIDYLKTKLLPTPSCRKPISDCREAEPRVSSVYSLQLCSIPTQQVYCNQTFRNGGWLVVYNRNNGDDSSFNRSWESYKHGFGDPEGEHFIGLQHLHALTYAVNYEVAFLLMKDGVENSVIYDGFSIGSELEEYRIKRIGKPTGSMRLFHADQSYYFHTTDRNHLPPVARATVESEGCAFWFIDSTDSHDQNEFEQFCRDLKNLKIMVRKNDIVLPRARMFD
;
A
#
# COMPACT_ATOMS: atom_id res chain seq x y z
N GLN A 1 72.96 -22.24 17.47
CA GLN A 1 71.89 -23.24 17.37
C GLN A 1 70.96 -23.23 18.59
N ASN A 2 71.45 -23.47 19.82
CA ASN A 2 70.59 -23.71 20.99
C ASN A 2 69.66 -22.57 21.46
N GLU A 3 70.00 -21.28 21.27
CA GLU A 3 69.11 -20.16 21.66
C GLU A 3 67.94 -19.94 20.69
N VAL A 4 68.16 -20.19 19.40
CA VAL A 4 67.13 -20.03 18.36
C VAL A 4 66.05 -21.10 18.50
N ASP A 5 66.45 -22.31 18.87
CA ASP A 5 65.53 -23.43 19.11
C ASP A 5 64.67 -23.18 20.35
N SER A 6 65.24 -22.64 21.45
CA SER A 6 64.50 -22.29 22.66
C SER A 6 63.49 -21.15 22.44
N GLN A 7 63.83 -20.15 21.61
CA GLN A 7 62.93 -19.03 21.28
C GLN A 7 61.77 -19.52 20.41
N SER A 8 62.05 -20.44 19.48
CA SER A 8 61.04 -21.08 18.61
C SER A 8 60.03 -21.88 19.43
N ASP A 9 60.49 -22.69 20.38
CA ASP A 9 59.62 -23.50 21.25
C ASP A 9 58.71 -22.64 22.13
N GLN A 10 59.24 -21.53 22.66
CA GLN A 10 58.46 -20.60 23.47
C GLN A 10 57.39 -19.86 22.64
N THR A 11 57.73 -19.48 21.40
CA THR A 11 56.79 -18.86 20.46
C THR A 11 55.69 -19.84 20.05
N ASN A 12 56.03 -21.10 19.82
CA ASN A 12 55.07 -22.15 19.47
C ASN A 12 54.10 -22.46 20.63
N ALA A 13 54.59 -22.44 21.87
CA ALA A 13 53.75 -22.59 23.06
C ALA A 13 52.76 -21.42 23.21
N GLN A 14 53.21 -20.18 23.00
CA GLN A 14 52.35 -18.99 23.01
C GLN A 14 51.30 -19.04 21.89
N LEU A 15 51.69 -19.45 20.68
CA LEU A 15 50.77 -19.57 19.55
C LEU A 15 49.64 -20.57 19.85
N LYS A 16 49.98 -21.69 20.49
CA LYS A 16 49.03 -22.72 20.88
C LYS A 16 48.06 -22.25 21.96
N ASP A 17 48.55 -21.45 22.92
CA ASP A 17 47.70 -20.83 23.94
C ASP A 17 46.70 -19.83 23.32
N ILE A 18 47.17 -18.95 22.42
CA ILE A 18 46.32 -18.00 21.70
C ILE A 18 45.24 -18.73 20.88
N GLN A 19 45.59 -19.83 20.21
CA GLN A 19 44.64 -20.64 19.46
C GLN A 19 43.57 -21.27 20.36
N LEU A 20 43.93 -21.71 21.56
CA LEU A 20 42.98 -22.23 22.55
C LEU A 20 42.05 -21.15 23.08
N GLN A 21 42.58 -19.95 23.35
CA GLN A 21 41.77 -18.80 23.76
C GLN A 21 40.78 -18.37 22.66
N LEU A 22 41.22 -18.33 21.40
CA LEU A 22 40.35 -18.03 20.26
C LEU A 22 39.22 -19.05 20.11
N LEU A 23 39.52 -20.33 20.32
CA LEU A 23 38.50 -21.38 20.27
C LEU A 23 37.47 -21.24 21.41
N HIS A 24 37.92 -20.88 22.61
CA HIS A 24 37.03 -20.62 23.73
C HIS A 24 36.14 -19.39 23.49
N PHE A 25 36.72 -18.31 22.96
CA PHE A 25 35.99 -17.11 22.61
C PHE A 25 34.93 -17.38 21.54
N LYS A 26 35.27 -18.12 20.48
CA LYS A 26 34.33 -18.52 19.42
C LYS A 26 33.11 -19.26 19.99
N LYS A 27 33.34 -20.25 20.86
CA LYS A 27 32.24 -20.99 21.52
C LYS A 27 31.36 -20.08 22.37
N THR A 28 31.95 -19.10 23.03
CA THR A 28 31.21 -18.13 23.86
C THR A 28 30.32 -17.23 22.98
N VAL A 29 30.82 -16.78 21.83
CA VAL A 29 30.03 -15.99 20.86
C VAL A 29 28.87 -16.80 20.29
N GLU A 30 29.12 -18.06 19.91
CA GLU A 30 28.07 -18.96 19.41
C GLU A 30 26.95 -19.14 20.45
N LYS A 31 27.32 -19.38 21.72
CA LYS A 31 26.36 -19.50 22.82
C LYS A 31 25.57 -18.21 23.06
N LEU A 32 26.23 -17.04 23.04
CA LEU A 32 25.55 -15.75 23.20
C LEU A 32 24.56 -15.50 22.05
N ASN A 33 24.89 -15.91 20.82
CA ASN A 33 23.97 -15.78 19.69
C ASN A 33 22.71 -16.64 19.87
N GLU A 34 22.85 -17.88 20.35
CA GLU A 34 21.71 -18.75 20.66
C GLU A 34 20.82 -18.14 21.76
N GLU A 35 21.42 -17.59 22.82
CA GLU A 35 20.69 -16.91 23.90
C GLU A 35 19.96 -15.66 23.38
N ILE A 36 20.59 -14.88 22.49
CA ILE A 36 19.96 -13.72 21.84
C ILE A 36 18.76 -14.16 21.00
N ASP A 37 18.89 -15.21 20.19
CA ASP A 37 17.79 -15.69 19.36
C ASP A 37 16.65 -16.26 20.21
N TYR A 38 16.96 -16.96 21.30
CA TYR A 38 15.96 -17.36 22.28
C TYR A 38 15.24 -16.16 22.91
N LEU A 39 15.98 -15.12 23.31
CA LEU A 39 15.38 -13.90 23.86
C LEU A 39 14.51 -13.17 22.84
N LYS A 40 14.89 -13.13 21.56
CA LYS A 40 14.05 -12.58 20.48
C LYS A 40 12.73 -13.35 20.33
N THR A 41 12.75 -14.68 20.49
CA THR A 41 11.51 -15.49 20.45
C THR A 41 10.63 -15.32 21.69
N LYS A 42 11.23 -14.99 22.84
CA LYS A 42 10.54 -14.73 24.12
C LYS A 42 10.03 -13.30 24.26
N LEU A 43 10.65 -12.36 23.55
CA LEU A 43 10.11 -11.03 23.30
C LEU A 43 8.93 -11.17 22.33
N LEU A 44 7.79 -11.60 22.85
CA LEU A 44 6.51 -11.28 22.22
C LEU A 44 6.51 -9.77 22.01
N PRO A 45 6.13 -9.24 20.83
CA PRO A 45 5.91 -7.81 20.71
C PRO A 45 4.91 -7.45 21.81
N THR A 46 5.33 -6.60 22.74
CA THR A 46 4.43 -6.07 23.77
C THR A 46 3.15 -5.65 23.05
N PRO A 47 1.96 -6.09 23.47
CA PRO A 47 0.71 -5.64 22.87
C PRO A 47 0.69 -4.13 23.02
N SER A 48 1.13 -3.47 21.97
CA SER A 48 1.29 -2.04 21.93
C SER A 48 -0.15 -1.55 21.84
N CYS A 49 -0.66 -0.97 22.93
CA CYS A 49 -1.87 -0.17 22.93
C CYS A 49 -1.62 1.10 22.11
N ARG A 50 -1.26 0.94 20.83
CA ARG A 50 -1.13 2.02 19.87
C ARG A 50 -2.53 2.52 19.64
N LYS A 51 -2.74 3.80 19.94
CA LYS A 51 -4.00 4.47 19.62
C LYS A 51 -4.22 4.36 18.12
N PRO A 52 -5.44 4.01 17.67
CA PRO A 52 -5.76 4.06 16.24
C PRO A 52 -5.47 5.46 15.68
N ILE A 53 -4.94 5.51 14.48
CA ILE A 53 -4.69 6.74 13.73
C ILE A 53 -5.96 7.14 12.96
N SER A 54 -6.09 8.41 12.63
CA SER A 54 -7.11 8.91 11.70
C SER A 54 -6.52 9.27 10.32
N ASP A 55 -5.18 9.35 10.24
CA ASP A 55 -4.42 9.71 9.06
C ASP A 55 -3.02 9.08 9.13
N CYS A 56 -2.47 8.66 8.00
CA CYS A 56 -1.11 8.08 7.98
C CYS A 56 -0.03 9.06 8.44
N ARG A 57 -0.27 10.38 8.47
CA ARG A 57 0.66 11.35 9.05
C ARG A 57 0.76 11.29 10.58
N GLU A 58 -0.20 10.65 11.24
CA GLU A 58 -0.22 10.41 12.70
C GLU A 58 0.50 9.11 13.09
N ALA A 59 1.00 8.35 12.11
CA ALA A 59 1.66 7.08 12.33
C ALA A 59 2.96 7.25 13.12
N GLU A 60 3.05 6.59 14.28
CA GLU A 60 4.23 6.60 15.15
C GLU A 60 4.73 5.17 15.47
N PRO A 61 6.02 4.85 15.22
CA PRO A 61 6.99 5.70 14.51
C PRO A 61 6.59 5.87 13.04
N ARG A 62 7.08 6.92 12.38
CA ARG A 62 6.79 7.24 10.97
C ARG A 62 7.53 6.31 10.01
N VAL A 63 7.13 5.04 9.99
CA VAL A 63 7.67 3.98 9.12
C VAL A 63 6.57 3.40 8.23
N SER A 64 6.94 2.84 7.08
CA SER A 64 5.96 2.15 6.24
C SER A 64 5.57 0.82 6.87
N SER A 65 4.32 0.68 7.29
CA SER A 65 3.80 -0.49 8.00
C SER A 65 2.27 -0.46 8.04
N VAL A 66 1.70 -1.47 8.69
CA VAL A 66 0.27 -1.56 8.96
C VAL A 66 -0.08 -0.87 10.27
N TYR A 67 -1.16 -0.09 10.23
CA TYR A 67 -1.69 0.66 11.36
C TYR A 67 -3.20 0.45 11.47
N SER A 68 -3.73 0.53 12.69
CA SER A 68 -5.17 0.58 12.94
C SER A 68 -5.71 1.97 12.59
N LEU A 69 -6.54 2.08 11.55
CA LEU A 69 -7.24 3.30 11.17
C LEU A 69 -8.63 3.34 11.81
N GLN A 70 -8.95 4.44 12.49
CA GLN A 70 -10.29 4.72 13.00
C GLN A 70 -10.82 6.00 12.38
N LEU A 71 -11.99 5.89 11.74
CA LEU A 71 -12.77 7.03 11.24
C LEU A 71 -14.06 7.16 12.06
N CYS A 72 -14.60 8.37 12.13
CA CYS A 72 -15.89 8.56 12.78
C CYS A 72 -16.98 7.78 12.02
N SER A 73 -17.82 7.04 12.76
CA SER A 73 -19.00 6.34 12.24
C SER A 73 -18.73 5.11 11.34
N ILE A 74 -17.49 4.58 11.30
CA ILE A 74 -17.14 3.38 10.51
C ILE A 74 -16.22 2.47 11.34
N PRO A 75 -16.33 1.12 11.20
CA PRO A 75 -15.46 0.20 11.91
C PRO A 75 -13.97 0.45 11.69
N THR A 76 -13.18 0.23 12.75
CA THR A 76 -11.71 0.25 12.68
C THR A 76 -11.23 -0.76 11.63
N GLN A 77 -10.20 -0.41 10.89
CA GLN A 77 -9.60 -1.31 9.89
C GLN A 77 -8.07 -1.21 9.90
N GLN A 78 -7.40 -2.33 9.62
CA GLN A 78 -5.96 -2.35 9.38
C GLN A 78 -5.65 -1.78 8.00
N VAL A 79 -4.73 -0.83 7.93
CA VAL A 79 -4.36 -0.16 6.69
C VAL A 79 -2.85 -0.02 6.56
N TYR A 80 -2.35 0.00 5.33
CA TYR A 80 -0.94 0.22 5.09
C TYR A 80 -0.64 1.69 4.86
N CYS A 81 0.22 2.25 5.70
CA CYS A 81 0.75 3.59 5.53
C CYS A 81 2.09 3.53 4.81
N ASN A 82 2.22 4.24 3.70
CA ASN A 82 3.48 4.44 3.00
C ASN A 82 4.10 5.78 3.46
N GLN A 83 5.24 5.66 4.15
CA GLN A 83 5.99 6.80 4.69
C GLN A 83 7.19 7.23 3.83
N THR A 84 7.45 6.54 2.72
CA THR A 84 8.61 6.77 1.86
C THR A 84 8.26 7.52 0.58
N PHE A 85 7.09 7.27 0.01
CA PHE A 85 6.62 7.93 -1.21
C PHE A 85 6.33 9.42 -0.93
N ARG A 86 7.01 10.32 -1.66
CA ARG A 86 6.79 11.78 -1.61
C ARG A 86 6.57 12.36 -0.21
N ASN A 87 7.56 12.19 0.67
CA ASN A 87 7.54 12.63 2.08
C ASN A 87 6.54 11.90 2.98
N GLY A 88 5.95 10.79 2.53
CA GLY A 88 5.10 9.94 3.36
C GLY A 88 3.71 10.51 3.66
N GLY A 89 3.04 9.89 4.63
CA GLY A 89 1.65 10.17 4.97
C GLY A 89 0.63 9.61 3.98
N TRP A 90 1.03 8.67 3.12
CA TRP A 90 0.14 8.08 2.12
C TRP A 90 -0.55 6.84 2.67
N LEU A 91 -1.86 6.78 2.55
CA LEU A 91 -2.65 5.59 2.81
C LEU A 91 -2.72 4.78 1.51
N VAL A 92 -2.25 3.54 1.51
CA VAL A 92 -2.46 2.63 0.37
C VAL A 92 -3.88 2.11 0.45
N VAL A 93 -4.69 2.41 -0.57
CA VAL A 93 -6.11 2.05 -0.60
C VAL A 93 -6.40 0.90 -1.54
N TYR A 94 -5.55 0.69 -2.54
CA TYR A 94 -5.60 -0.42 -3.47
C TYR A 94 -4.16 -0.82 -3.80
N ASN A 95 -3.84 -2.11 -3.74
CA ASN A 95 -2.53 -2.61 -4.09
C ASN A 95 -2.65 -3.95 -4.80
N ARG A 96 -2.13 -4.01 -6.03
CA ARG A 96 -1.95 -5.24 -6.80
C ARG A 96 -0.48 -5.36 -7.21
N ASN A 97 0.05 -6.57 -7.19
CA ASN A 97 1.43 -6.89 -7.55
C ASN A 97 1.52 -8.18 -8.37
N ASN A 98 0.66 -8.29 -9.40
CA ASN A 98 0.58 -9.43 -10.31
C ASN A 98 0.10 -10.74 -9.64
N GLY A 99 -0.64 -10.65 -8.53
CA GLY A 99 -1.19 -11.81 -7.83
C GLY A 99 -2.32 -12.51 -8.58
N ASP A 100 -2.84 -13.60 -8.00
CA ASP A 100 -3.86 -14.47 -8.59
C ASP A 100 -5.07 -13.68 -9.13
N ASP A 101 -5.49 -14.02 -10.35
CA ASP A 101 -6.65 -13.41 -11.01
C ASP A 101 -7.94 -13.60 -10.20
N SER A 102 -8.02 -14.67 -9.41
CA SER A 102 -9.18 -14.94 -8.55
C SER A 102 -9.30 -13.98 -7.35
N SER A 103 -8.20 -13.32 -6.93
CA SER A 103 -8.19 -12.58 -5.67
C SER A 103 -8.98 -11.27 -5.73
N PHE A 104 -9.14 -10.67 -6.92
CA PHE A 104 -9.84 -9.39 -7.14
C PHE A 104 -11.06 -9.46 -8.07
N ASN A 105 -11.35 -10.63 -8.65
CA ASN A 105 -12.67 -10.87 -9.23
C ASN A 105 -13.70 -11.06 -8.10
N ARG A 106 -14.18 -9.93 -7.56
CA ARG A 106 -15.01 -9.86 -6.36
C ARG A 106 -16.31 -9.11 -6.64
N SER A 107 -17.33 -9.46 -5.86
CA SER A 107 -18.65 -8.82 -5.90
C SER A 107 -18.62 -7.35 -5.47
N TRP A 108 -19.67 -6.61 -5.81
CA TRP A 108 -19.93 -5.26 -5.34
C TRP A 108 -19.84 -5.17 -3.82
N GLU A 109 -20.45 -6.11 -3.12
CA GLU A 109 -20.46 -6.16 -1.66
C GLU A 109 -19.05 -6.34 -1.06
N SER A 110 -18.19 -7.10 -1.75
CA SER A 110 -16.79 -7.26 -1.35
C SER A 110 -16.01 -5.96 -1.57
N TYR A 111 -16.17 -5.32 -2.74
CA TYR A 111 -15.53 -4.03 -3.02
C TYR A 111 -16.03 -2.91 -2.10
N LYS A 112 -17.29 -2.97 -1.65
CA LYS A 112 -17.83 -2.03 -0.66
C LYS A 112 -17.09 -2.10 0.67
N HIS A 113 -16.87 -3.31 1.19
CA HIS A 113 -16.28 -3.54 2.51
C HIS A 113 -14.75 -3.67 2.51
N GLY A 114 -14.16 -3.91 1.35
CA GLY A 114 -12.72 -4.17 1.23
C GLY A 114 -12.37 -5.63 1.49
N PHE A 115 -11.16 -6.00 1.10
CA PHE A 115 -10.65 -7.37 1.18
C PHE A 115 -9.12 -7.40 1.02
N GLY A 116 -8.52 -8.57 1.29
CA GLY A 116 -7.09 -8.81 1.13
C GLY A 116 -6.28 -8.46 2.39
N ASP A 117 -4.96 -8.43 2.22
CA ASP A 117 -3.99 -8.17 3.29
C ASP A 117 -3.32 -6.80 3.09
N PRO A 118 -3.43 -5.86 4.04
CA PRO A 118 -2.72 -4.59 3.99
C PRO A 118 -1.19 -4.72 3.75
N GLU A 119 -0.54 -5.79 4.19
CA GLU A 119 0.89 -6.03 3.90
C GLU A 119 1.15 -6.54 2.47
N GLY A 120 0.11 -6.98 1.76
CA GLY A 120 0.16 -7.54 0.42
C GLY A 120 -0.86 -6.91 -0.53
N GLU A 121 -1.52 -7.74 -1.32
CA GLU A 121 -2.61 -7.29 -2.18
C GLU A 121 -3.89 -7.07 -1.39
N HIS A 122 -4.47 -5.88 -1.54
CA HIS A 122 -5.71 -5.53 -0.86
C HIS A 122 -6.46 -4.39 -1.55
N PHE A 123 -7.70 -4.23 -1.12
CA PHE A 123 -8.48 -3.04 -1.32
C PHE A 123 -9.13 -2.63 0.01
N ILE A 124 -9.04 -1.35 0.36
CA ILE A 124 -9.54 -0.84 1.65
C ILE A 124 -11.06 -0.91 1.75
N GLY A 125 -11.77 -0.86 0.62
CA GLY A 125 -13.23 -0.81 0.56
C GLY A 125 -13.75 0.58 0.16
N LEU A 126 -14.77 0.60 -0.68
CA LEU A 126 -15.38 1.84 -1.17
C LEU A 126 -16.03 2.65 -0.05
N GLN A 127 -16.58 2.00 0.98
CA GLN A 127 -17.20 2.70 2.12
C GLN A 127 -16.16 3.51 2.90
N HIS A 128 -15.01 2.91 3.21
CA HIS A 128 -13.90 3.60 3.87
C HIS A 128 -13.29 4.69 2.98
N LEU A 129 -13.11 4.41 1.69
CA LEU A 129 -12.58 5.39 0.74
C LEU A 129 -13.52 6.61 0.58
N HIS A 130 -14.83 6.39 0.55
CA HIS A 130 -15.82 7.47 0.54
C HIS A 130 -15.70 8.31 1.81
N ALA A 131 -15.66 7.66 2.97
CA ALA A 131 -15.62 8.35 4.25
C ALA A 131 -14.35 9.17 4.49
N LEU A 132 -13.22 8.70 3.96
CA LEU A 132 -11.98 9.48 3.95
C LEU A 132 -12.15 10.73 3.11
N THR A 133 -12.71 10.59 1.91
CA THR A 133 -12.61 11.60 0.86
C THR A 133 -13.82 12.53 0.73
N TYR A 134 -14.94 12.29 1.44
CA TYR A 134 -16.17 13.06 1.24
C TYR A 134 -16.09 14.50 1.78
N ALA A 135 -15.49 14.71 2.96
CA ALA A 135 -15.51 16.00 3.65
C ALA A 135 -14.20 16.78 3.52
N VAL A 136 -13.08 16.07 3.35
CA VAL A 136 -11.75 16.65 3.37
C VAL A 136 -11.14 16.51 1.98
N ASN A 137 -10.39 17.52 1.57
CA ASN A 137 -9.65 17.45 0.32
C ASN A 137 -8.53 16.41 0.44
N TYR A 138 -8.66 15.32 -0.30
CA TYR A 138 -7.58 14.36 -0.53
C TYR A 138 -6.95 14.58 -1.91
N GLU A 139 -5.66 14.33 -2.01
CA GLU A 139 -4.97 13.99 -3.25
C GLU A 139 -4.92 12.46 -3.40
N VAL A 140 -4.80 11.99 -4.64
CA VAL A 140 -4.72 10.57 -4.98
C VAL A 140 -3.56 10.34 -5.93
N ALA A 141 -2.77 9.30 -5.68
CA ALA A 141 -1.70 8.83 -6.54
C ALA A 141 -2.08 7.47 -7.12
N PHE A 142 -1.97 7.34 -8.44
CA PHE A 142 -2.05 6.08 -9.17
C PHE A 142 -0.65 5.74 -9.68
N LEU A 143 -0.17 4.55 -9.35
CA LEU A 143 1.11 3.99 -9.79
C LEU A 143 0.81 2.68 -10.54
N LEU A 144 1.11 2.65 -11.83
CA LEU A 144 0.81 1.52 -12.71
C LEU A 144 2.12 1.02 -13.31
N MET A 145 2.45 -0.25 -13.05
CA MET A 145 3.58 -0.89 -13.72
C MET A 145 3.12 -1.50 -15.05
N LYS A 146 3.71 -1.02 -16.15
CA LYS A 146 3.45 -1.49 -17.51
C LYS A 146 4.76 -1.82 -18.20
N ASP A 147 4.92 -3.07 -18.65
CA ASP A 147 6.11 -3.54 -19.37
C ASP A 147 7.44 -3.22 -18.66
N GLY A 148 7.47 -3.33 -17.33
CA GLY A 148 8.67 -3.01 -16.55
C GLY A 148 8.87 -1.51 -16.25
N VAL A 149 7.96 -0.64 -16.71
CA VAL A 149 8.03 0.81 -16.53
C VAL A 149 6.92 1.30 -15.61
N GLU A 150 7.30 2.02 -14.55
CA GLU A 150 6.34 2.64 -13.64
C GLU A 150 5.81 3.92 -14.27
N ASN A 151 4.50 3.94 -14.51
CA ASN A 151 3.77 5.13 -14.88
C ASN A 151 3.06 5.68 -13.65
N SER A 152 2.96 7.00 -13.54
CA SER A 152 2.26 7.62 -12.40
C SER A 152 1.41 8.82 -12.78
N VAL A 153 0.33 9.02 -12.03
CA VAL A 153 -0.41 10.29 -12.00
C VAL A 153 -0.85 10.58 -10.58
N ILE A 154 -0.67 11.83 -10.17
CA ILE A 154 -1.20 12.37 -8.92
C ILE A 154 -2.23 13.43 -9.28
N TYR A 155 -3.44 13.30 -8.75
CA TYR A 155 -4.46 14.32 -8.82
C TYR A 155 -4.51 15.08 -7.48
N ASP A 156 -4.43 16.40 -7.53
CA ASP A 156 -4.47 17.27 -6.32
C ASP A 156 -5.85 17.33 -5.62
N GLY A 157 -6.82 16.62 -6.18
CA GLY A 157 -8.18 16.50 -5.66
C GLY A 157 -8.77 15.15 -6.01
N PHE A 158 -9.39 14.51 -5.02
CA PHE A 158 -10.11 13.26 -5.18
C PHE A 158 -11.24 13.17 -4.17
N SER A 159 -12.41 12.71 -4.62
CA SER A 159 -13.49 12.25 -3.75
C SER A 159 -14.44 11.34 -4.52
N ILE A 160 -14.94 10.31 -3.85
CA ILE A 160 -15.97 9.42 -4.41
C ILE A 160 -17.32 9.64 -3.74
N GLY A 161 -18.40 9.32 -4.44
CA GLY A 161 -19.76 9.37 -3.93
C GLY A 161 -20.07 8.28 -2.92
N SER A 162 -21.27 8.33 -2.35
CA SER A 162 -21.79 7.26 -1.50
C SER A 162 -22.24 6.06 -2.35
N GLU A 163 -22.70 4.99 -1.70
CA GLU A 163 -23.27 3.83 -2.39
C GLU A 163 -24.51 4.19 -3.24
N LEU A 164 -25.34 5.14 -2.79
CA LEU A 164 -26.49 5.64 -3.56
C LEU A 164 -26.06 6.37 -4.83
N GLU A 165 -24.86 6.95 -4.81
CA GLU A 165 -24.20 7.59 -5.94
C GLU A 165 -23.28 6.62 -6.70
N GLU A 166 -23.40 5.31 -6.43
CA GLU A 166 -22.63 4.22 -7.03
C GLU A 166 -21.11 4.41 -6.93
N TYR A 167 -20.67 5.03 -5.83
CA TYR A 167 -19.27 5.36 -5.57
C TYR A 167 -18.57 6.08 -6.74
N ARG A 168 -19.32 6.80 -7.58
CA ARG A 168 -18.76 7.54 -8.72
C ARG A 168 -17.69 8.54 -8.27
N ILE A 169 -16.72 8.85 -9.13
CA ILE A 169 -15.78 9.95 -8.86
C ILE A 169 -16.57 11.26 -8.89
N LYS A 170 -16.64 11.95 -7.74
CA LYS A 170 -17.34 13.24 -7.61
C LYS A 170 -16.44 14.43 -7.88
N ARG A 171 -15.15 14.30 -7.60
CA ARG A 171 -14.15 15.34 -7.79
C ARG A 171 -12.85 14.69 -8.19
N ILE A 172 -12.27 15.17 -9.26
CA ILE A 172 -10.91 14.85 -9.66
C ILE A 172 -10.16 16.16 -9.96
N GLY A 173 -8.95 16.28 -9.42
CA GLY A 173 -8.15 17.49 -9.46
C GLY A 173 -7.33 17.65 -10.73
N LYS A 174 -6.29 18.47 -10.66
CA LYS A 174 -5.31 18.62 -11.74
C LYS A 174 -4.30 17.46 -11.69
N PRO A 175 -4.05 16.77 -12.82
CA PRO A 175 -3.08 15.69 -12.88
C PRO A 175 -1.64 16.20 -12.98
N THR A 176 -0.73 15.54 -12.26
CA THR A 176 0.73 15.66 -12.41
C THR A 176 1.33 14.26 -12.54
N GLY A 177 2.15 14.03 -13.57
CA GLY A 177 2.79 12.74 -13.82
C GLY A 177 2.79 12.35 -15.30
N SER A 178 3.19 11.12 -15.58
CA SER A 178 3.36 10.57 -16.94
C SER A 178 2.07 10.01 -17.56
N MET A 179 1.06 9.66 -16.76
CA MET A 179 -0.22 9.13 -17.27
C MET A 179 -1.40 10.10 -17.05
N ARG A 180 -2.55 9.81 -17.68
CA ARG A 180 -3.85 10.43 -17.40
C ARG A 180 -4.91 9.32 -17.39
N LEU A 181 -5.67 9.21 -16.31
CA LEU A 181 -6.72 8.18 -16.16
C LEU A 181 -8.12 8.77 -16.21
N PHE A 182 -8.26 9.99 -15.69
CA PHE A 182 -9.52 10.69 -15.52
C PHE A 182 -9.46 12.10 -16.08
N HIS A 183 -10.57 12.51 -16.68
CA HIS A 183 -10.86 13.85 -17.17
C HIS A 183 -11.98 14.48 -16.32
N ALA A 184 -11.86 15.76 -15.98
CA ALA A 184 -12.76 16.41 -15.04
C ALA A 184 -14.19 16.62 -15.56
N ASP A 185 -14.40 16.52 -16.87
CA ASP A 185 -15.68 16.66 -17.58
C ASP A 185 -16.40 15.33 -17.80
N GLN A 186 -15.81 14.22 -17.38
CA GLN A 186 -16.38 12.88 -17.56
C GLN A 186 -16.91 12.31 -16.23
N SER A 187 -17.95 11.49 -16.33
CA SER A 187 -18.55 10.80 -15.18
C SER A 187 -18.05 9.36 -15.13
N TYR A 188 -17.29 9.03 -14.07
CA TYR A 188 -16.76 7.69 -13.86
C TYR A 188 -17.46 6.99 -12.72
N TYR A 189 -18.08 5.85 -13.02
CA TYR A 189 -18.82 5.02 -12.07
C TYR A 189 -18.01 3.79 -11.72
N PHE A 190 -18.13 3.32 -10.48
CA PHE A 190 -17.43 2.09 -10.10
C PHE A 190 -18.22 0.88 -10.62
N HIS A 191 -17.54 -0.03 -11.29
CA HIS A 191 -18.15 -1.25 -11.80
C HIS A 191 -17.44 -2.48 -11.24
N THR A 192 -18.22 -3.50 -10.92
CA THR A 192 -17.75 -4.85 -10.56
C THR A 192 -18.37 -5.87 -11.51
N THR A 193 -17.96 -7.13 -11.43
CA THR A 193 -18.49 -8.19 -12.32
C THR A 193 -19.99 -8.42 -12.16
N ASP A 194 -20.52 -8.24 -10.96
CA ASP A 194 -21.94 -8.41 -10.62
C ASP A 194 -22.75 -7.10 -10.62
N ARG A 195 -22.10 -5.93 -10.77
CA ARG A 195 -22.75 -4.63 -10.92
C ARG A 195 -22.09 -3.84 -12.04
N ASN A 196 -22.45 -4.23 -13.26
CA ASN A 196 -21.84 -3.74 -14.49
C ASN A 196 -22.89 -3.19 -15.46
N HIS A 197 -22.91 -1.88 -15.65
CA HIS A 197 -23.82 -1.20 -16.58
C HIS A 197 -23.11 -0.75 -17.87
N LEU A 198 -21.88 -1.22 -18.10
CA LEU A 198 -21.10 -0.83 -19.27
C LEU A 198 -21.69 -1.40 -20.58
N PRO A 199 -21.33 -0.82 -21.74
CA PRO A 199 -21.69 -1.36 -23.04
C PRO A 199 -21.22 -2.82 -23.23
N PRO A 200 -21.84 -3.61 -24.13
CA PRO A 200 -21.67 -5.06 -24.19
C PRO A 200 -20.22 -5.56 -24.26
N VAL A 201 -19.34 -4.90 -25.02
CA VAL A 201 -17.92 -5.27 -25.15
C VAL A 201 -17.19 -5.06 -23.83
N ALA A 202 -17.23 -3.85 -23.28
CA ALA A 202 -16.61 -3.53 -21.99
C ALA A 202 -17.17 -4.37 -20.85
N ARG A 203 -18.49 -4.62 -20.87
CA ARG A 203 -19.14 -5.48 -19.88
C ARG A 203 -18.57 -6.90 -19.91
N ALA A 204 -18.50 -7.51 -21.10
CA ALA A 204 -17.91 -8.84 -21.26
C ALA A 204 -16.44 -8.88 -20.81
N THR A 205 -15.65 -7.86 -21.13
CA THR A 205 -14.25 -7.77 -20.70
C THR A 205 -14.12 -7.68 -19.17
N VAL A 206 -14.93 -6.85 -18.50
CA VAL A 206 -14.92 -6.78 -17.03
C VAL A 206 -15.31 -8.11 -16.41
N GLU A 207 -16.32 -8.79 -16.97
CA GLU A 207 -16.76 -10.12 -16.52
C GLU A 207 -15.66 -11.19 -16.73
N SER A 208 -14.93 -11.16 -17.85
CA SER A 208 -13.89 -12.15 -18.17
C SER A 208 -12.55 -11.91 -17.47
N GLU A 209 -12.10 -10.65 -17.39
CA GLU A 209 -10.81 -10.28 -16.79
C GLU A 209 -10.94 -10.03 -15.28
N GLY A 210 -12.16 -9.86 -14.76
CA GLY A 210 -12.40 -9.63 -13.32
C GLY A 210 -11.90 -8.27 -12.84
N CYS A 211 -11.82 -7.27 -13.72
CA CYS A 211 -11.29 -5.93 -13.43
C CYS A 211 -12.39 -4.96 -12.95
N ALA A 212 -12.48 -4.75 -11.64
CA ALA A 212 -13.34 -3.69 -11.10
C ALA A 212 -12.60 -2.34 -11.07
N PHE A 213 -13.22 -1.28 -11.58
CA PHE A 213 -12.63 0.06 -11.59
C PHE A 213 -13.68 1.15 -11.83
N TRP A 214 -13.23 2.41 -11.78
CA TRP A 214 -14.00 3.58 -12.21
C TRP A 214 -13.93 3.72 -13.74
N PHE A 215 -14.97 3.26 -14.44
CA PHE A 215 -15.08 3.34 -15.90
C PHE A 215 -16.12 4.37 -16.33
N ILE A 216 -16.03 4.79 -17.58
CA ILE A 216 -17.04 5.63 -18.23
C ILE A 216 -18.05 4.72 -18.91
N ASP A 217 -19.33 5.04 -18.75
CA ASP A 217 -20.40 4.44 -19.54
C ASP A 217 -20.52 5.17 -20.89
N SER A 218 -19.64 4.83 -21.83
CA SER A 218 -19.62 5.37 -23.20
C SER A 218 -19.19 4.30 -24.20
N THR A 219 -19.82 4.23 -25.37
CA THR A 219 -19.49 3.26 -26.42
C THR A 219 -18.16 3.54 -27.10
N ASP A 220 -17.73 4.79 -27.14
CA ASP A 220 -16.51 5.21 -27.86
C ASP A 220 -15.23 5.02 -27.02
N SER A 221 -15.37 4.77 -25.71
CA SER A 221 -14.24 4.65 -24.78
C SER A 221 -13.68 3.24 -24.63
N HIS A 222 -14.24 2.26 -25.35
CA HIS A 222 -13.98 0.84 -25.12
C HIS A 222 -13.65 0.08 -26.41
N ASP A 223 -12.60 0.51 -27.12
CA ASP A 223 -11.94 -0.37 -28.10
C ASP A 223 -11.55 -1.67 -27.38
N GLN A 224 -11.96 -2.80 -27.94
CA GLN A 224 -11.86 -4.10 -27.27
C GLN A 224 -10.41 -4.42 -26.86
N ASN A 225 -9.43 -4.17 -27.72
CA ASN A 225 -8.04 -4.55 -27.43
C ASN A 225 -7.41 -3.63 -26.37
N GLU A 226 -7.69 -2.33 -26.45
CA GLU A 226 -7.16 -1.35 -25.50
C GLU A 226 -7.79 -1.53 -24.12
N PHE A 227 -9.10 -1.81 -24.07
CA PHE A 227 -9.82 -2.00 -22.81
C PHE A 227 -9.43 -3.31 -22.11
N GLU A 228 -9.33 -4.41 -22.86
CA GLU A 228 -8.80 -5.67 -22.33
C GLU A 228 -7.39 -5.51 -21.78
N GLN A 229 -6.51 -4.82 -22.53
CA GLN A 229 -5.15 -4.56 -22.06
C GLN A 229 -5.14 -3.67 -20.81
N PHE A 230 -5.99 -2.65 -20.74
CA PHE A 230 -6.11 -1.81 -19.57
C PHE A 230 -6.53 -2.63 -18.34
N CYS A 231 -7.51 -3.52 -18.48
CA CYS A 231 -7.91 -4.44 -17.41
C CYS A 231 -6.78 -5.35 -16.94
N ARG A 232 -5.93 -5.84 -17.84
CA ARG A 232 -4.72 -6.59 -17.49
C ARG A 232 -3.69 -5.72 -16.77
N ASP A 233 -3.49 -4.48 -17.22
CA ASP A 233 -2.55 -3.53 -16.60
C ASP A 233 -2.98 -3.21 -15.14
N LEU A 234 -4.29 -3.14 -14.84
CA LEU A 234 -4.81 -2.92 -13.47
C LEU A 234 -4.35 -3.98 -12.45
N LYS A 235 -3.87 -5.15 -12.91
CA LYS A 235 -3.26 -6.18 -12.05
C LYS A 235 -1.90 -5.76 -11.47
N ASN A 236 -1.38 -4.61 -11.88
CA ASN A 236 -0.15 -4.00 -11.39
C ASN A 236 -0.38 -2.56 -10.93
N LEU A 237 -1.62 -2.23 -10.53
CA LEU A 237 -2.00 -0.92 -10.03
C LEU A 237 -1.84 -0.81 -8.51
N LYS A 238 -1.30 0.31 -8.07
CA LYS A 238 -1.33 0.79 -6.69
C LYS A 238 -1.99 2.17 -6.64
N ILE A 239 -2.94 2.33 -5.73
CA ILE A 239 -3.64 3.58 -5.46
C ILE A 239 -3.35 4.00 -4.02
N MET A 240 -2.96 5.26 -3.84
CA MET A 240 -2.74 5.85 -2.53
C MET A 240 -3.46 7.17 -2.40
N VAL A 241 -3.95 7.49 -1.20
CA VAL A 241 -4.58 8.78 -0.90
C VAL A 241 -3.88 9.46 0.27
N ARG A 242 -3.88 10.79 0.25
CA ARG A 242 -3.35 11.62 1.34
C ARG A 242 -4.16 12.90 1.44
N LYS A 243 -4.40 13.40 2.67
CA LYS A 243 -5.04 14.72 2.84
C LYS A 243 -4.16 15.80 2.22
N ASN A 244 -4.77 16.61 1.36
CA ASN A 244 -4.15 17.76 0.72
C ASN A 244 -4.47 19.03 1.53
N ASP A 245 -3.49 19.50 2.30
CA ASP A 245 -3.65 20.65 3.21
C ASP A 245 -3.62 22.02 2.48
N ILE A 246 -3.52 22.05 1.14
CA ILE A 246 -3.37 23.30 0.37
C ILE A 246 -4.63 24.18 0.41
N VAL A 247 -5.78 23.70 0.93
CA VAL A 247 -6.99 24.53 1.03
C VAL A 247 -7.73 24.30 2.36
N LEU A 248 -7.30 25.01 3.40
CA LEU A 248 -8.26 25.63 4.32
C LEU A 248 -8.27 27.13 3.99
N PRO A 249 -9.37 27.68 3.43
CA PRO A 249 -9.62 29.10 3.64
C PRO A 249 -9.66 29.27 5.16
N ARG A 250 -8.88 30.20 5.71
CA ARG A 250 -9.11 30.68 7.08
C ARG A 250 -10.61 30.88 7.21
N ALA A 251 -11.26 30.09 8.06
CA ALA A 251 -12.63 30.37 8.46
C ALA A 251 -12.63 31.84 8.88
N ARG A 252 -13.41 32.67 8.20
CA ARG A 252 -13.71 33.99 8.72
C ARG A 252 -14.35 33.73 10.08
N MET A 253 -13.65 34.10 11.14
CA MET A 253 -14.30 34.34 12.43
C MET A 253 -15.43 35.31 12.11
N PHE A 254 -16.65 34.86 12.34
CA PHE A 254 -17.78 35.76 12.45
C PHE A 254 -17.56 36.52 13.76
N ASP A 255 -17.22 37.80 13.64
CA ASP A 255 -17.39 38.79 14.71
C ASP A 255 -18.89 39.06 14.92
#